data_AF-A0AA89AJ04-F1
#
_entry.id   AF-A0AA89AJ04-F1
#
_cell.length_a   1.000
_cell.length_b   1.000
_cell.length_c   1.000
_cell.angle_alpha   90.00
_cell.angle_beta   90.00
_cell.angle_gamma   90.00
#
_symmetry.space_group_name_H-M   'P 1'
#
loop_
_entity.id
_entity.type
_entity.pdbx_description
1 polymer ?
#
loop_
_entity_poly.entity_id
_entity_poly.type
_entity_poly.pdbx_seq_one_letter_code
_entity_poly.pdbx_strand_id
1 'polypeptide(L)'
;MAKSMRSKREKRLRAIRREIVEPIYEKKEAAKLAAQEAALNAPKLPVRPTKNKNDDIATAAMELITNAAANRAEAAAADMGTPLNYSPLSFDL
;
A
#
# COMPACT_ATOMS: atom_id res chain seq x y z
N MET A 1 -15.48 38.59 -0.97
CA MET A 1 -14.69 37.74 -0.04
C MET A 1 -15.06 36.28 -0.25
N ALA A 2 -14.08 35.43 -0.54
CA ALA A 2 -14.29 33.99 -0.49
C ALA A 2 -14.68 33.57 0.93
N LYS A 3 -15.50 32.52 1.06
CA LYS A 3 -15.87 32.00 2.37
C LYS A 3 -14.67 31.29 2.99
N SER A 4 -14.43 31.52 4.27
CA SER A 4 -13.40 30.80 5.02
C SER A 4 -13.72 29.31 5.12
N MET A 5 -12.67 28.48 5.10
CA MET A 5 -12.73 27.04 5.37
C MET A 5 -13.41 26.69 6.69
N ARG A 6 -13.29 27.56 7.69
CA ARG A 6 -13.88 27.35 9.02
C ARG A 6 -15.32 27.86 9.11
N SER A 7 -15.88 28.43 8.04
CA SER A 7 -17.24 28.97 8.05
C SER A 7 -18.28 27.85 8.26
N LYS A 8 -19.26 28.12 9.12
CA LYS A 8 -20.29 27.15 9.53
C LYS A 8 -21.07 26.59 8.34
N ARG A 9 -21.42 27.46 7.39
CA ARG A 9 -22.16 27.07 6.18
C ARG A 9 -21.35 26.11 5.31
N GLU A 10 -20.08 26.39 5.07
CA GLU A 10 -19.25 25.55 4.21
C GLU A 10 -18.93 24.21 4.87
N LYS A 11 -18.70 24.19 6.19
CA LYS A 11 -18.57 22.94 6.95
C LYS A 11 -19.83 22.07 6.85
N ARG A 12 -21.02 22.65 7.00
CA ARG A 12 -22.31 21.92 6.85
C ARG A 12 -22.49 21.34 5.45
N LEU A 13 -22.16 22.11 4.41
CA LEU A 13 -22.22 21.63 3.02
C LEU A 13 -21.24 20.49 2.76
N ARG A 14 -20.03 20.53 3.35
CA ARG A 14 -19.07 19.43 3.24
C ARG A 14 -19.58 18.17 3.95
N ALA A 15 -20.18 18.29 5.13
CA ALA A 15 -20.76 17.16 5.86
C ALA A 15 -21.91 16.51 5.07
N ILE A 16 -22.87 17.30 4.58
CA ILE A 16 -23.98 16.77 3.75
C ILE A 16 -23.45 16.11 2.47
N ARG A 17 -22.46 16.72 1.80
CA ARG A 17 -21.82 16.10 0.64
C ARG A 17 -21.16 14.78 1.02
N ARG A 18 -20.48 14.71 2.15
CA ARG A 18 -19.87 13.47 2.66
C ARG A 18 -20.93 12.40 2.94
N GLU A 19 -21.96 12.70 3.70
CA GLU A 19 -23.05 11.76 4.01
C GLU A 19 -23.74 11.21 2.75
N ILE A 20 -23.88 12.02 1.70
CA ILE A 20 -24.50 11.59 0.42
C ILE A 20 -23.50 10.88 -0.50
N VAL A 21 -22.24 11.31 -0.52
CA VAL A 21 -21.24 10.90 -1.52
C VAL A 21 -20.28 9.81 -0.99
N GLU A 22 -19.97 9.77 0.30
CA GLU A 22 -19.15 8.73 0.96
C GLU A 22 -19.69 7.32 0.70
N PRO A 23 -21.00 7.02 0.78
CA PRO A 23 -21.53 5.68 0.49
C PRO A 23 -21.26 5.20 -0.95
N ILE A 24 -20.99 6.14 -1.87
CA ILE A 24 -20.67 5.86 -3.28
C ILE A 24 -19.15 5.68 -3.45
N TYR A 25 -18.32 6.42 -2.72
CA TYR A 25 -16.86 6.31 -2.81
C TYR A 25 -16.32 5.11 -2.04
N GLU A 26 -16.87 4.78 -0.87
CA GLU A 26 -16.44 3.60 -0.09
C GLU A 26 -16.57 2.30 -0.89
N LYS A 27 -17.67 2.13 -1.64
CA LYS A 27 -17.86 0.93 -2.47
C LYS A 27 -16.87 0.84 -3.64
N LYS A 28 -16.50 1.98 -4.24
CA LYS A 28 -15.54 2.03 -5.34
C LYS A 28 -14.12 1.76 -4.85
N GLU A 29 -13.74 2.37 -3.73
CA GLU A 29 -12.42 2.16 -3.14
C GLU A 29 -12.29 0.74 -2.58
N ALA A 30 -13.32 0.20 -1.93
CA ALA A 30 -13.35 -1.19 -1.51
C ALA A 30 -13.20 -2.18 -2.68
N ALA A 31 -13.87 -1.92 -3.81
CA ALA A 31 -13.73 -2.76 -5.00
C ALA A 31 -12.32 -2.72 -5.60
N LYS A 32 -11.65 -1.55 -5.57
CA LYS A 32 -10.26 -1.42 -6.04
C LYS A 32 -9.29 -2.20 -5.14
N LEU A 33 -9.45 -2.08 -3.82
CA LEU A 33 -8.63 -2.79 -2.84
C LEU A 33 -8.82 -4.31 -2.98
N ALA A 34 -10.06 -4.79 -3.09
CA ALA A 34 -10.37 -6.20 -3.30
C ALA A 34 -9.77 -6.75 -4.61
N ALA A 35 -9.78 -5.96 -5.69
CA ALA A 35 -9.16 -6.36 -6.96
C ALA A 35 -7.63 -6.48 -6.84
N GLN A 36 -6.99 -5.59 -6.07
CA GLN A 36 -5.55 -5.64 -5.82
C GLN A 36 -5.18 -6.86 -4.97
N GLU A 37 -5.93 -7.12 -3.90
CA GLU A 37 -5.74 -8.31 -3.05
C GLU A 37 -5.92 -9.60 -3.85
N ALA A 38 -6.92 -9.68 -4.71
CA ALA A 38 -7.14 -10.83 -5.59
C ALA A 38 -5.98 -11.03 -6.59
N ALA A 39 -5.43 -9.94 -7.15
CA ALA A 39 -4.31 -10.00 -8.08
C ALA A 39 -3.01 -10.47 -7.39
N LEU A 40 -2.79 -10.08 -6.13
CA LEU A 40 -1.65 -10.54 -5.33
C LEU A 40 -1.75 -12.02 -4.96
N ASN A 41 -2.96 -12.49 -4.65
CA ASN A 41 -3.21 -13.89 -4.30
C ASN A 41 -3.31 -14.83 -5.51
N ALA A 42 -3.45 -14.29 -6.72
CA ALA A 42 -3.60 -15.09 -7.92
C ALA A 42 -2.30 -15.86 -8.23
N PRO A 43 -2.40 -17.16 -8.61
CA PRO A 43 -1.23 -17.93 -9.02
C PRO A 43 -0.62 -17.33 -10.30
N LYS A 44 0.71 -17.30 -10.37
CA LYS A 44 1.45 -16.70 -11.48
C LYS A 44 1.10 -17.44 -12.78
N LEU A 45 0.39 -16.75 -13.68
CA LEU A 45 -0.04 -17.32 -14.95
C LEU A 45 1.16 -17.38 -15.92
N PRO A 46 1.28 -18.47 -16.71
CA PRO A 46 2.33 -18.58 -17.70
C PRO A 46 2.14 -17.49 -18.77
N VAL A 47 3.14 -16.62 -18.91
CA VAL A 47 3.16 -15.57 -19.95
C VAL A 47 3.42 -16.24 -21.29
N ARG A 48 2.62 -15.89 -22.32
CA ARG A 48 2.85 -16.38 -23.68
C ARG A 48 4.25 -15.92 -24.13
N PRO A 49 5.16 -16.83 -24.53
CA PRO A 49 6.46 -16.42 -25.04
C PRO A 49 6.25 -15.58 -26.31
N THR A 50 6.80 -14.38 -26.29
CA THR A 50 6.89 -13.49 -27.45
C THR A 50 7.98 -14.04 -28.37
N LYS A 51 7.78 -13.96 -29.70
CA LYS A 51 8.60 -14.68 -30.69
C LYS A 51 10.01 -14.11 -30.89
N ASN A 52 10.44 -13.11 -30.10
CA ASN A 52 11.73 -12.45 -30.33
C ASN A 52 12.76 -12.94 -29.31
N LYS A 53 13.93 -13.37 -29.79
CA LYS A 53 15.05 -13.87 -28.96
C LYS A 53 15.57 -12.86 -27.92
N ASN A 54 15.23 -11.58 -28.06
CA ASN A 54 15.57 -10.53 -27.08
C ASN A 54 14.67 -10.57 -25.84
N ASP A 55 13.55 -11.29 -25.91
CA ASP A 55 12.54 -11.32 -24.85
C ASP A 55 12.90 -12.33 -23.74
N ASP A 56 13.69 -13.37 -24.04
CA ASP A 56 14.23 -14.31 -23.04
C ASP A 56 15.18 -13.61 -22.04
N ILE A 57 15.92 -12.61 -22.52
CA ILE A 57 16.79 -11.78 -21.68
C ILE A 57 15.94 -10.81 -20.84
N ALA A 58 14.86 -10.27 -21.43
CA ALA A 58 13.95 -9.35 -20.74
C ALA A 58 13.13 -10.05 -19.66
N THR A 59 12.67 -11.28 -19.89
CA THR A 59 11.98 -12.10 -18.87
C THR A 59 12.92 -12.51 -17.75
N ALA A 60 14.15 -12.97 -18.06
CA ALA A 60 15.15 -13.27 -17.04
C ALA A 60 15.53 -12.05 -16.20
N ALA A 61 15.70 -10.88 -16.83
CA ALA A 61 15.96 -9.62 -16.14
C ALA A 61 14.79 -9.21 -15.23
N MET A 62 13.55 -9.35 -15.72
CA MET A 62 12.34 -9.05 -14.94
C MET A 62 12.23 -9.97 -13.71
N GLU A 63 12.50 -11.27 -13.85
CA GLU A 63 12.48 -12.22 -12.74
C GLU A 63 13.54 -11.89 -11.67
N LEU A 64 14.77 -11.56 -12.10
CA LEU A 64 15.84 -11.10 -11.20
C LEU A 64 15.44 -9.84 -10.42
N ILE A 65 14.83 -8.86 -11.09
CA ILE A 65 14.37 -7.61 -10.45
C ILE A 65 13.26 -7.90 -9.43
N THR A 66 12.30 -8.77 -9.77
CA THR A 66 11.21 -9.11 -8.84
C THR A 66 11.70 -9.87 -7.60
N ASN A 67 12.66 -10.79 -7.77
CA ASN A 67 13.20 -11.56 -6.66
C ASN A 67 14.11 -10.70 -5.76
N ALA A 68 14.92 -9.82 -6.35
CA ALA A 68 15.75 -8.88 -5.59
C ALA A 68 14.91 -7.88 -4.78
N ALA A 69 13.78 -7.41 -5.33
CA ALA A 69 12.85 -6.53 -4.62
C ALA A 69 12.16 -7.24 -3.45
N ALA A 70 11.78 -8.51 -3.61
CA ALA A 70 11.20 -9.33 -2.55
C ALA A 70 12.18 -9.51 -1.36
N ASN A 71 13.43 -9.88 -1.66
CA ASN A 71 14.47 -10.07 -0.64
C ASN A 71 14.81 -8.76 0.11
N ARG A 72 14.73 -7.61 -0.57
CA ARG A 72 14.98 -6.30 0.04
C ARG A 72 13.88 -5.88 1.02
N ALA A 73 12.62 -6.27 0.77
CA ALA A 73 11.51 -5.99 1.68
C ALA A 73 11.59 -6.84 2.96
N GLU A 74 12.03 -8.10 2.84
CA GLU A 74 12.27 -8.99 3.99
C GLU A 74 13.44 -8.49 4.87
N ALA A 75 14.54 -8.05 4.25
CA ALA A 75 15.67 -7.48 4.97
C ALA A 75 15.34 -6.18 5.72
N ALA A 76 14.45 -5.33 5.17
CA ALA A 76 14.01 -4.09 5.83
C ALA A 76 13.10 -4.34 7.05
N ALA A 77 12.41 -5.48 7.12
CA ALA A 77 11.59 -5.86 8.26
C ALA A 77 12.43 -6.37 9.45
N ALA A 78 13.63 -6.92 9.20
CA ALA A 78 14.53 -7.44 10.21
C ALA A 78 15.29 -6.36 11.02
N ASP A 79 15.43 -5.13 10.48
CA ASP A 79 16.19 -4.03 11.10
C ASP A 79 15.45 -3.34 12.27
N MET A 80 14.13 -3.53 12.40
CA MET A 80 13.31 -2.91 13.45
C MET A 80 13.26 -3.73 14.76
N GLY A 81 14.10 -4.76 14.90
CA GLY A 81 13.91 -5.85 15.86
C GLY A 81 14.84 -5.90 17.09
N THR A 82 15.73 -4.94 17.32
CA THR A 82 16.58 -4.99 18.53
C THR A 82 16.10 -3.98 19.58
N PRO A 83 15.41 -4.41 20.66
CA PRO A 83 15.08 -3.52 21.75
C PRO A 83 16.35 -3.13 22.51
N LEU A 84 16.63 -1.82 22.58
CA LEU A 84 17.64 -1.26 23.48
C LEU A 84 17.24 -1.63 24.92
N ASN A 85 18.03 -2.51 25.52
CA ASN A 85 17.78 -3.06 26.85
C ASN A 85 18.05 -1.96 27.90
N TYR A 86 17.05 -1.17 28.25
CA TYR A 86 17.13 -0.20 29.34
C TYR A 86 16.87 -0.92 30.66
N SER A 87 17.91 -1.08 31.47
CA SER A 87 17.78 -1.56 32.84
C SER A 87 17.08 -0.49 33.71
N PRO A 88 16.02 -0.83 34.45
CA PRO A 88 15.40 0.12 35.35
C PRO A 88 16.30 0.36 36.57
N LEU A 89 16.72 1.61 36.78
CA LEU A 89 17.38 2.05 38.01
C LEU A 89 16.39 1.90 39.18
N SER A 90 16.67 0.97 40.09
CA SER A 90 15.91 0.76 41.32
C SER A 90 16.06 1.96 42.26
N PHE A 91 14.96 2.68 42.52
CA PHE A 91 14.87 3.65 43.60
C PHE A 91 14.36 2.93 44.86
N ASP A 92 15.28 2.65 45.78
CA ASP A 92 14.95 2.23 47.14
C ASP A 92 14.47 3.44 47.96
N LEU A 93 13.36 3.28 48.69
CA LEU A 93 12.77 4.24 49.63
C LEU A 93 13.43 4.18 51.01
#